data_AF-A0A7C6T878-F1
#
_entry.id   AF-A0A7C6T878-F1
#
_cell.length_a   1.000
_cell.length_b   1.000
_cell.length_c   1.000
_cell.angle_alpha   90.00
_cell.angle_beta   90.00
_cell.angle_gamma   90.00
#
_symmetry.space_group_name_H-M   'P 1'
#
loop_
_entity.id
_entity.type
_entity.pdbx_description
1 polymer ?
#
loop_
_entity_poly.entity_id
_entity_poly.type
_entity_poly.pdbx_seq_one_letter_code
_entity_poly.pdbx_strand_id
1 'polypeptide(L)'
;QALLRTADGKGRVCAVEVMVGVSAVRNLIREGKTFQIPSILQTGQSDGMQTMDSCLINLVKSGKVSREEALPLVTDKDTFNKQVGMGGAPGAGMGMAMGAPAMGLNLPPRR
;
A
#
# COMPACT_ATOMS: atom_id res chain seq x y z
N GLN A 1 -2.49 8.51 1.28
CA GLN A 1 -1.59 7.62 2.06
C GLN A 1 -2.41 6.64 2.88
N ALA A 2 -1.87 5.47 3.19
CA ALA A 2 -2.49 4.45 4.02
C ALA A 2 -1.43 3.67 4.82
N LEU A 3 -1.78 3.19 6.01
CA LEU A 3 -0.91 2.32 6.81
C LEU A 3 -1.40 0.89 6.73
N LEU A 4 -0.52 0.00 6.29
CA LEU A 4 -0.77 -1.43 6.13
C LEU A 4 -0.07 -2.20 7.22
N ARG A 5 -0.68 -3.29 7.69
CA ARG A 5 0.02 -4.24 8.55
C ARG A 5 1.16 -4.88 7.77
N THR A 6 2.31 -5.01 8.40
CA THR A 6 3.42 -5.74 7.80
C THR A 6 3.09 -7.23 7.76
N ALA A 7 3.63 -7.95 6.78
CA ALA A 7 3.38 -9.38 6.61
C ALA A 7 3.81 -10.23 7.83
N ASP A 8 4.79 -9.74 8.61
CA ASP A 8 5.24 -10.36 9.85
C ASP A 8 4.34 -10.03 11.07
N GLY A 9 3.35 -9.16 10.91
CA GLY A 9 2.41 -8.73 11.95
C GLY A 9 3.02 -7.86 13.06
N LYS A 10 4.31 -7.55 13.01
CA LYS A 10 5.04 -6.84 14.08
C LYS A 10 4.97 -5.31 13.98
N GLY A 11 4.43 -4.79 12.88
CA GLY A 11 4.40 -3.36 12.64
C GLY A 11 3.45 -2.92 11.55
N ARG A 12 3.67 -1.70 11.07
CA ARG A 12 2.95 -1.12 9.94
C ARG A 12 3.93 -0.48 8.98
N VAL A 13 3.60 -0.52 7.70
CA VAL A 13 4.31 0.18 6.63
C VAL A 13 3.37 1.16 5.94
N CYS A 14 3.91 2.30 5.52
CA CYS A 14 3.14 3.33 4.83
C CYS A 14 3.14 3.06 3.32
N ALA A 15 1.94 3.00 2.74
CA ALA A 15 1.72 3.13 1.30
C ALA A 15 1.36 4.58 0.99
N VAL A 16 2.11 5.19 0.08
CA VAL A 16 1.93 6.60 -0.30
C VAL A 16 1.73 6.72 -1.79
N GLU A 17 0.94 7.72 -2.14
CA GLU A 17 0.83 8.25 -3.48
C GLU A 17 1.57 9.58 -3.50
N VAL A 18 2.42 9.79 -4.49
CA VAL A 18 3.26 10.97 -4.64
C VAL A 18 2.95 11.61 -5.98
N MET A 19 2.43 12.83 -5.93
CA MET A 19 2.22 13.67 -7.11
C MET A 19 3.11 14.90 -7.03
N VAL A 20 3.90 15.13 -8.07
CA VAL A 20 4.77 16.32 -8.15
C VAL A 20 4.05 17.42 -8.93
N GLY A 21 4.06 18.63 -8.40
CA GLY A 21 3.39 19.79 -8.99
C GLY A 21 4.09 20.35 -10.23
N VAL A 22 4.24 19.55 -11.28
CA VAL A 22 4.79 19.96 -12.59
C VAL A 22 3.80 20.85 -13.35
N SER A 23 4.28 21.55 -14.38
CA SER A 23 3.47 22.50 -15.18
C SER A 23 2.18 21.87 -15.74
N ALA A 24 2.23 20.62 -16.19
CA ALA A 24 1.06 19.90 -16.71
C ALA A 24 -0.04 19.74 -15.64
N VAL A 25 0.31 19.26 -14.44
CA VAL A 25 -0.65 19.09 -13.32
C VAL A 25 -1.23 20.44 -12.90
N ARG A 26 -0.39 21.48 -12.79
CA ARG A 26 -0.85 22.83 -12.46
C ARG A 26 -1.84 23.37 -13.48
N ASN A 27 -1.63 23.08 -14.77
CA ASN A 27 -2.53 23.51 -15.83
C ASN A 27 -3.88 22.79 -15.74
N LEU A 28 -3.87 21.48 -15.54
CA LEU A 28 -5.10 20.69 -15.36
C LEU A 28 -5.94 21.16 -14.17
N ILE A 29 -5.29 21.58 -13.07
CA ILE A 29 -5.98 22.15 -11.91
C ILE A 29 -6.65 23.49 -12.27
N ARG A 30 -5.94 24.38 -12.96
CA ARG A 30 -6.48 25.69 -13.39
C ARG A 30 -7.66 25.57 -14.33
N GLU A 31 -7.62 24.58 -15.22
CA GLU A 31 -8.69 24.32 -16.20
C GLU A 31 -9.85 23.49 -15.63
N GLY A 32 -9.78 23.07 -14.35
CA GLY A 32 -10.80 22.20 -13.73
C GLY A 32 -10.83 20.77 -14.29
N LYS A 33 -9.79 20.36 -15.04
CA LYS A 33 -9.67 19.03 -15.65
C LYS A 33 -8.98 18.03 -14.72
N THR A 34 -9.36 18.04 -13.44
CA THR A 34 -8.72 17.23 -12.40
C THR A 34 -8.87 15.73 -12.62
N PHE A 35 -9.91 15.30 -13.33
CA PHE A 35 -10.13 13.90 -13.72
C PHE A 35 -9.03 13.34 -14.64
N GLN A 36 -8.22 14.18 -15.28
CA GLN A 36 -7.08 13.75 -16.10
C GLN A 36 -5.79 13.55 -15.29
N ILE A 37 -5.75 14.03 -14.05
CA ILE A 37 -4.57 13.95 -13.18
C ILE A 37 -4.09 12.50 -12.97
N PRO A 38 -4.97 11.49 -12.76
CA PRO A 38 -4.53 10.10 -12.60
C PRO A 38 -3.71 9.58 -13.80
N SER A 39 -4.05 9.98 -15.03
CA SER A 39 -3.30 9.59 -16.24
C SER A 39 -1.91 10.24 -16.30
N ILE A 40 -1.80 11.48 -15.84
CA ILE A 40 -0.50 12.15 -15.70
C ILE A 40 0.32 11.49 -14.59
N LEU A 41 -0.31 11.14 -13.47
CA LEU A 41 0.36 10.48 -12.34
C LEU A 41 0.94 9.11 -12.74
N GLN A 42 0.22 8.35 -13.56
CA GLN A 42 0.68 7.05 -14.09
C GLN A 42 1.94 7.18 -14.96
N THR A 43 2.04 8.26 -15.75
CA THR A 43 3.16 8.49 -16.68
C THR A 43 4.29 9.31 -16.09
N GLY A 44 4.06 10.00 -14.97
CA GLY A 44 5.01 10.89 -14.29
C GLY A 44 6.09 10.21 -13.44
N GLN A 45 6.35 8.91 -13.61
CA GLN A 45 7.37 8.21 -12.81
C GLN A 45 8.76 8.85 -12.92
N SER A 46 9.12 9.36 -14.11
CA SER A 46 10.38 10.06 -14.35
C SER A 46 10.52 11.37 -13.54
N ASP A 47 9.39 12.00 -13.22
CA ASP A 47 9.34 13.21 -12.39
C ASP A 47 9.29 12.87 -10.88
N GLY A 48 9.47 11.59 -10.51
CA GLY A 48 9.37 11.13 -9.13
C GLY A 48 7.93 10.90 -8.65
N MET A 49 6.95 10.83 -9.56
CA MET A 49 5.58 10.50 -9.19
C MET A 49 5.43 9.00 -8.93
N GLN A 50 4.48 8.66 -8.08
CA GLN A 50 4.16 7.29 -7.72
C GLN A 50 2.67 7.18 -7.44
N THR A 51 1.97 6.29 -8.16
CA THR A 51 0.57 5.97 -7.86
C THR A 51 0.46 5.07 -6.64
N MET A 52 -0.68 5.11 -5.95
CA MET A 52 -0.97 4.19 -4.84
C MET A 52 -0.81 2.72 -5.25
N ASP A 53 -1.38 2.33 -6.39
CA ASP A 53 -1.32 0.95 -6.91
C ASP A 53 0.14 0.50 -7.14
N SER A 54 1.00 1.36 -7.72
CA SER A 54 2.43 1.05 -7.89
C SER A 54 3.14 0.84 -6.55
N CYS A 55 2.81 1.64 -5.54
CA CYS A 55 3.34 1.49 -4.19
C CYS A 55 2.94 0.15 -3.57
N LEU A 56 1.66 -0.20 -3.64
CA LEU A 56 1.12 -1.45 -3.11
C LEU A 56 1.73 -2.67 -3.80
N ILE A 57 1.87 -2.64 -5.13
CA ILE A 57 2.48 -3.72 -5.90
C ILE A 57 3.94 -3.92 -5.46
N ASN A 58 4.70 -2.85 -5.28
CA ASN A 58 6.08 -2.93 -4.80
C ASN A 58 6.16 -3.47 -3.37
N LEU A 59 5.27 -3.03 -2.47
CA LEU A 59 5.22 -3.52 -1.09
C LEU A 59 4.93 -5.02 -1.02
N VAL A 60 3.97 -5.50 -1.83
CA VAL A 60 3.62 -6.93 -1.90
C VAL A 60 4.74 -7.75 -2.55
N LYS A 61 5.31 -7.28 -3.68
CA LYS A 61 6.45 -7.95 -4.33
C LYS A 61 7.68 -8.03 -3.43
N SER A 62 7.89 -7.03 -2.56
CA SER A 62 8.98 -7.03 -1.58
C SER A 62 8.69 -7.88 -0.33
N GLY A 63 7.52 -8.50 -0.22
CA GLY A 63 7.12 -9.30 0.94
C GLY A 63 6.83 -8.49 2.20
N LYS A 64 6.76 -7.16 2.12
CA LYS A 64 6.52 -6.29 3.30
C LYS A 64 5.06 -6.29 3.73
N VAL A 65 4.13 -6.49 2.80
CA VAL A 65 2.68 -6.51 3.03
C VAL A 65 2.08 -7.72 2.34
N SER A 66 1.10 -8.36 2.96
CA SER A 66 0.37 -9.46 2.33
C SER A 66 -0.55 -8.97 1.21
N ARG A 67 -0.89 -9.85 0.27
CA ARG A 67 -1.79 -9.49 -0.83
C ARG A 67 -3.17 -9.09 -0.30
N GLU A 68 -3.64 -9.80 0.72
CA GLU A 68 -4.95 -9.64 1.34
C GLU A 68 -5.10 -8.26 2.00
N GLU A 69 -4.01 -7.76 2.60
CA GLU A 69 -3.99 -6.42 3.21
C GLU A 69 -3.92 -5.31 2.15
N ALA A 70 -3.26 -5.54 1.02
CA ALA A 70 -3.16 -4.55 -0.04
C ALA A 70 -4.45 -4.42 -0.88
N LEU A 71 -5.14 -5.53 -1.16
CA LEU A 71 -6.30 -5.61 -2.06
C LEU A 71 -7.43 -4.58 -1.83
N PRO A 72 -7.81 -4.23 -0.58
CA PRO A 72 -8.87 -3.25 -0.33
C PRO A 72 -8.53 -1.82 -0.76
N LEU A 73 -7.23 -1.49 -0.88
CA LEU A 73 -6.75 -0.16 -1.24
C LEU A 73 -6.42 -0.03 -2.73
N VAL A 74 -6.43 -1.14 -3.46
CA VAL A 74 -6.11 -1.18 -4.90
C VAL A 74 -7.27 -0.63 -5.70
N THR A 75 -6.97 0.30 -6.62
CA THR A 75 -7.97 0.84 -7.55
C THR A 75 -8.16 -0.09 -8.74
N ASP A 76 -7.09 -0.44 -9.45
CA ASP A 76 -7.13 -1.39 -10.56
C ASP A 76 -6.70 -2.80 -10.12
N LYS A 77 -7.69 -3.61 -9.72
CA LYS A 77 -7.48 -4.98 -9.25
C LYS A 77 -6.92 -5.89 -10.33
N ASP A 78 -7.28 -5.68 -11.59
CA ASP A 78 -6.82 -6.52 -12.70
C ASP A 78 -5.33 -6.31 -12.96
N THR A 79 -4.90 -5.05 -13.04
CA THR A 79 -3.49 -4.69 -13.20
C THR A 79 -2.67 -5.15 -11.99
N PHE A 80 -3.19 -4.95 -10.78
CA PHE A 80 -2.54 -5.43 -9.55
C PHE A 80 -2.35 -6.96 -9.56
N ASN A 81 -3.41 -7.72 -9.86
CA ASN A 81 -3.35 -9.17 -9.88
C ASN A 81 -2.41 -9.70 -10.96
N LYS A 82 -2.36 -9.07 -12.14
CA LYS A 82 -1.40 -9.42 -13.20
C LYS A 82 0.03 -9.18 -12.76
N GLN A 83 0.30 -8.02 -12.17
CA GLN A 83 1.67 -7.64 -11.78
C GLN A 83 2.19 -8.43 -10.58
N VAL A 84 1.33 -8.73 -9.60
CA VAL A 84 1.68 -9.56 -8.43
C VAL A 84 1.71 -11.05 -8.79
N GLY A 85 0.84 -11.51 -9.68
CA GLY A 85 0.74 -12.92 -10.09
C GLY A 85 1.87 -13.44 -10.98
N MET A 86 2.64 -12.57 -11.65
CA MET A 86 3.78 -12.96 -12.51
C MET A 86 5.13 -13.08 -11.78
N GLY A 87 5.18 -12.89 -10.47
CA GLY A 87 6.37 -13.16 -9.65
C GLY A 87 5.99 -14.15 -8.55
N GLY A 88 6.41 -15.40 -8.71
CA GLY A 88 6.09 -16.49 -7.78
C GLY A 88 6.29 -16.10 -6.32
N ALA A 89 5.33 -16.51 -5.49
CA ALA A 89 5.51 -16.56 -4.06
C ALA A 89 6.78 -17.36 -3.71
N PRO A 90 7.56 -16.90 -2.72
CA PRO A 90 8.19 -17.79 -1.77
C PRO A 90 7.53 -17.61 -0.40
N GLY A 91 6.97 -18.70 0.13
CA GLY A 91 6.68 -18.87 1.55
C GLY A 91 5.21 -18.68 1.93
N ALA A 92 4.37 -19.69 1.70
CA ALA A 92 3.91 -20.52 2.81
C ALA A 92 4.91 -20.61 3.98
N GLY A 93 4.49 -20.13 5.16
CA GLY A 93 5.11 -20.49 6.44
C GLY A 93 5.73 -19.34 7.23
N MET A 94 4.90 -18.54 7.92
CA MET A 94 5.21 -18.11 9.30
C MET A 94 3.95 -17.55 9.96
N GLY A 95 3.42 -18.25 10.97
CA GLY A 95 2.53 -17.65 11.97
C GLY A 95 1.03 -17.76 11.72
N MET A 96 0.49 -18.97 11.68
CA MET A 96 -0.78 -19.22 12.34
C MET A 96 -0.63 -18.81 13.81
N ALA A 97 -1.19 -17.68 14.19
CA ALA A 97 -1.49 -17.38 15.59
C ALA A 97 -2.99 -17.10 15.68
N MET A 98 -3.73 -18.21 15.79
CA MET A 98 -5.05 -18.23 16.38
C MET A 98 -5.09 -17.45 17.70
N GLY A 99 -6.16 -16.68 17.88
CA GLY A 99 -6.80 -16.42 19.17
C GLY A 99 -5.94 -15.77 20.26
N ALA A 100 -6.11 -14.47 20.45
CA ALA A 100 -5.93 -13.89 21.78
C ALA A 100 -7.24 -14.09 22.58
N PRO A 101 -7.29 -14.96 23.61
CA PRO A 101 -8.32 -14.82 24.62
C PRO A 101 -7.97 -13.60 25.48
N ALA A 102 -8.99 -12.83 25.84
CA ALA A 102 -8.86 -11.77 26.82
C ALA A 102 -8.40 -12.37 28.17
N MET A 103 -7.16 -12.07 28.59
CA MET A 103 -6.68 -12.36 29.93
C MET A 103 -6.32 -11.07 30.66
N GLY A 104 -7.15 -10.77 31.66
CA GLY A 104 -6.82 -10.18 32.96
C GLY A 104 -5.70 -9.16 33.06
N LEU A 105 -6.09 -7.89 33.15
CA LEU A 105 -5.30 -6.85 33.83
C LEU A 105 -5.08 -7.25 35.30
N ASN A 106 -3.87 -7.69 35.65
CA ASN A 106 -3.42 -7.68 37.04
C ASN A 106 -2.21 -6.73 37.14
N LEU A 107 -2.45 -5.51 37.61
CA LEU A 107 -1.40 -4.56 37.97
C LEU A 107 -0.83 -4.93 39.35
N PRO A 108 0.50 -4.91 39.55
CA PRO A 108 1.08 -5.04 40.88
C PRO A 108 0.80 -3.77 41.73
N PRO A 109 0.69 -3.90 43.07
CA PRO A 109 0.51 -2.75 43.95
C PRO A 109 1.79 -1.91 43.95
N ARG A 110 1.65 -0.61 43.66
CA ARG A 110 2.72 0.37 43.86
C ARG A 110 2.96 0.49 45.37
N ARG A 111 4.20 0.27 45.81
CA ARG A 111 4.70 0.74 47.11
C ARG A 111 4.73 2.27 47.13
#